data_AF-A0A520H057-F1
#
_entry.id   AF-A0A520H057-F1
#
_cell.length_a   1.000
_cell.length_b   1.000
_cell.length_c   1.000
_cell.angle_alpha   90.00
_cell.angle_beta   90.00
_cell.angle_gamma   90.00
#
_symmetry.space_group_name_H-M   'P 1'
#
loop_
_entity.id
_entity.type
_entity.pdbx_description
1 polymer ?
#
loop_
_entity_poly.entity_id
_entity_poly.type
_entity_poly.pdbx_seq_one_letter_code
_entity_poly.pdbx_strand_id
1 'polypeptide(L)'
;MKRFLLAAIASLGLASPATAFWEYGHQTVAQIAYANVTPKTKAAIRKLLAQQALLDTPTCPAGTIEEASVWADCIKPLKLNDGSTRFGFAYSWHYQNVDICAPFDLTPACKEGDCVSYQIDRDVKMLRDKSTLPRDRVVELA
;
A
#
# COMPACT_ATOMS: atom_id res chain seq x y z
N MET A 1 5.82 -29.88 39.53
CA MET A 1 4.98 -28.67 39.37
C MET A 1 5.79 -27.38 39.23
N LYS A 2 6.60 -26.96 40.21
CA LYS A 2 7.41 -25.71 40.13
C LYS A 2 8.31 -25.60 38.89
N ARG A 3 8.98 -26.69 38.48
CA ARG A 3 9.83 -26.72 37.27
C ARG A 3 9.04 -26.50 35.97
N PHE A 4 7.83 -27.04 35.88
CA PHE A 4 6.95 -26.84 34.73
C PHE A 4 6.36 -25.43 34.71
N LEU A 5 6.09 -24.84 35.89
CA LEU A 5 5.67 -23.43 36.00
C LEU A 5 6.77 -22.47 35.56
N LEU A 6 8.01 -22.71 35.97
CA LEU A 6 9.17 -21.89 35.56
C LEU A 6 9.42 -21.99 34.05
N ALA A 7 9.27 -23.17 33.46
CA ALA A 7 9.38 -23.35 32.01
C ALA A 7 8.26 -22.61 31.24
N ALA A 8 7.03 -22.65 31.74
CA ALA A 8 5.90 -21.94 31.13
C ALA A 8 6.03 -20.40 31.21
N ILE A 9 6.56 -19.88 32.32
CA ILE A 9 6.85 -18.46 32.49
C ILE A 9 8.01 -18.03 31.57
N ALA A 10 9.04 -18.85 31.44
CA ALA A 10 10.16 -18.57 30.53
C ALA A 10 9.72 -18.55 29.06
N SER A 11 8.78 -19.42 28.65
CA SER A 11 8.27 -19.43 27.26
C SER A 11 7.42 -18.19 26.91
N LEU A 12 6.77 -17.56 27.89
CA LEU A 12 6.05 -16.30 27.67
C LEU A 12 6.99 -15.12 27.41
N GLY A 13 8.21 -15.16 27.95
CA GLY A 13 9.24 -14.14 27.70
C GLY A 13 9.92 -14.24 26.32
N LEU A 14 9.71 -15.35 25.60
CA LEU A 14 10.23 -15.57 24.23
C LEU A 14 9.20 -15.23 23.15
N ALA A 15 7.95 -14.95 23.53
CA ALA A 15 6.92 -14.54 22.58
C ALA A 15 7.24 -13.13 22.05
N SER A 16 7.78 -13.08 20.83
CA SER A 16 7.91 -11.82 20.09
C SER A 16 6.58 -11.53 19.39
N PRO A 17 6.18 -10.26 19.21
CA PRO A 17 5.07 -9.93 18.33
C PRO A 17 5.29 -10.59 16.97
N ALA A 18 4.26 -11.23 16.41
CA ALA A 18 4.34 -11.67 15.03
C ALA A 18 4.56 -10.41 14.18
N THR A 19 5.73 -10.29 13.55
CA THR A 19 5.95 -9.22 12.59
C THR A 19 4.97 -9.41 11.47
N ALA A 20 4.12 -8.42 11.24
CA ALA A 20 3.23 -8.45 10.11
C ALA A 20 4.15 -8.39 8.87
N PHE A 21 4.22 -9.48 8.11
CA PHE A 21 5.14 -9.57 6.96
C PHE A 21 4.61 -8.78 5.74
N TRP A 22 3.54 -8.00 5.91
CA TRP A 22 2.91 -7.31 4.81
C TRP A 22 3.78 -6.16 4.30
N GLU A 23 4.35 -5.32 5.19
CA GLU A 23 5.29 -4.27 4.78
C GLU A 23 6.48 -4.88 4.06
N TYR A 24 7.03 -5.96 4.62
CA TYR A 24 8.14 -6.70 4.01
C TYR A 24 7.79 -7.19 2.60
N GLY A 25 6.59 -7.74 2.40
CA GLY A 25 6.12 -8.19 1.09
C GLY A 25 6.03 -7.06 0.07
N HIS A 26 5.33 -5.97 0.43
CA HIS A 26 5.17 -4.78 -0.41
C HIS A 26 6.52 -4.16 -0.78
N GLN A 27 7.39 -3.95 0.20
CA GLN A 27 8.73 -3.38 0.00
C GLN A 27 9.60 -4.29 -0.86
N THR A 28 9.52 -5.61 -0.68
CA THR A 28 10.28 -6.58 -1.50
C THR A 28 9.84 -6.51 -2.96
N VAL A 29 8.53 -6.50 -3.23
CA VAL A 29 8.00 -6.36 -4.60
C VAL A 29 8.45 -5.04 -5.23
N ALA A 30 8.36 -3.94 -4.48
CA ALA A 30 8.82 -2.62 -4.91
C ALA A 30 10.32 -2.58 -5.22
N GLN A 31 11.16 -3.20 -4.39
CA GLN A 31 12.60 -3.31 -4.62
C GLN A 31 12.91 -4.11 -5.89
N ILE A 32 12.25 -5.25 -6.09
CA ILE A 32 12.40 -6.06 -7.30
C ILE A 32 12.00 -5.24 -8.53
N ALA A 33 10.85 -4.58 -8.50
CA ALA A 33 10.39 -3.73 -9.60
C ALA A 33 11.39 -2.61 -9.88
N TYR A 34 11.81 -1.88 -8.85
CA TYR A 34 12.78 -0.79 -8.97
C TYR A 34 14.11 -1.28 -9.52
N ALA A 35 14.60 -2.46 -9.11
CA ALA A 35 15.83 -3.03 -9.63
C ALA A 35 15.76 -3.30 -11.14
N ASN A 36 14.61 -3.77 -11.64
CA ASN A 36 14.38 -4.25 -13.01
C ASN A 36 13.93 -3.18 -14.01
N VAL A 37 13.54 -1.99 -13.58
CA VAL A 37 13.17 -0.92 -14.52
C VAL A 37 14.39 -0.18 -15.10
N THR A 38 14.20 0.46 -16.26
CA THR A 38 15.25 1.22 -16.95
C THR A 38 15.79 2.38 -16.10
N PRO A 39 17.04 2.85 -16.33
CA PRO A 39 17.58 4.02 -15.64
C PRO A 39 16.70 5.27 -15.78
N LYS A 40 16.08 5.47 -16.95
CA LYS A 40 15.14 6.57 -17.20
C LYS A 40 13.90 6.45 -16.30
N THR A 41 13.35 5.26 -16.17
CA THR A 41 12.22 4.99 -15.27
C THR A 41 12.60 5.21 -13.80
N LYS A 42 13.78 4.74 -13.36
CA LYS A 42 14.29 5.01 -12.00
C LYS A 42 14.35 6.50 -11.71
N ALA A 43 14.87 7.31 -12.64
CA ALA A 43 14.93 8.76 -12.49
C ALA A 43 13.54 9.42 -12.41
N ALA A 44 12.58 8.93 -13.21
CA ALA A 44 11.20 9.42 -13.18
C ALA A 44 10.51 9.11 -11.84
N ILE A 45 10.67 7.88 -11.33
CA ILE A 45 10.16 7.47 -10.01
C ILE A 45 10.73 8.39 -8.92
N ARG A 46 12.06 8.54 -8.83
CA ARG A 46 12.68 9.42 -7.83
C ARG A 46 12.19 10.86 -7.92
N LYS A 47 12.00 11.39 -9.13
CA LYS A 47 11.49 12.76 -9.34
C LYS A 47 10.05 12.92 -8.82
N LEU A 48 9.19 11.91 -9.00
CA LEU A 48 7.84 11.94 -8.47
C LEU A 48 7.85 11.84 -6.94
N LEU A 49 8.53 10.83 -6.38
CA LEU A 49 8.55 10.59 -4.93
C LEU A 49 9.26 11.70 -4.12
N ALA A 50 10.20 12.43 -4.73
CA ALA A 50 10.79 13.63 -4.13
C ALA A 50 9.74 14.72 -3.81
N GLN A 51 8.54 14.65 -4.39
CA GLN A 51 7.43 15.55 -4.14
C GLN A 51 6.43 15.01 -3.10
N GLN A 52 6.80 14.02 -2.27
CA GLN A 52 5.92 13.42 -1.25
C GLN A 52 5.21 14.43 -0.33
N ALA A 53 5.77 15.62 -0.11
CA ALA A 53 5.13 16.67 0.67
C ALA A 53 3.76 17.09 0.10
N LEU A 54 3.51 16.90 -1.20
CA LEU A 54 2.22 17.16 -1.84
C LEU A 54 1.11 16.19 -1.38
N LEU A 55 1.46 15.04 -0.81
CA LEU A 55 0.50 14.05 -0.32
C LEU A 55 -0.22 14.51 0.94
N ASP A 56 0.40 15.40 1.72
CA ASP A 56 -0.16 15.94 2.97
C ASP A 56 -0.48 14.80 3.98
N THR A 57 0.46 13.86 4.09
CA THR A 57 0.41 12.70 4.99
C THR A 57 1.72 12.58 5.79
N PRO A 58 2.04 13.53 6.69
CA PRO A 58 3.37 13.62 7.31
C PRO A 58 3.76 12.41 8.15
N THR A 59 2.80 11.60 8.61
CA THR A 59 3.03 10.35 9.36
C THR A 59 3.12 9.11 8.48
N CYS A 60 2.90 9.25 7.17
CA CYS A 60 2.96 8.19 6.16
C CYS A 60 3.85 8.66 5.00
N PRO A 61 5.18 8.45 5.10
CA PRO A 61 6.11 8.88 4.07
C PRO A 61 5.95 8.06 2.79
N ALA A 62 6.37 8.64 1.67
CA ALA A 62 6.40 8.00 0.35
C ALA A 62 7.60 8.51 -0.48
N GLY A 63 8.73 8.79 0.17
CA GLY A 63 9.90 9.38 -0.46
C GLY A 63 10.77 8.37 -1.20
N THR A 64 10.68 7.09 -0.84
CA THR A 64 11.35 5.98 -1.52
C THR A 64 10.35 5.01 -2.13
N ILE A 65 10.82 4.10 -2.99
CA ILE A 65 9.92 3.10 -3.59
C ILE A 65 9.36 2.13 -2.54
N GLU A 66 10.14 1.84 -1.49
CA GLU A 66 9.73 1.03 -0.35
C GLU A 66 8.66 1.75 0.49
N GLU A 67 8.85 3.03 0.80
CA GLU A 67 7.87 3.82 1.53
C GLU A 67 6.58 3.99 0.73
N ALA A 68 6.70 4.32 -0.56
CA ALA A 68 5.56 4.40 -1.46
C ALA A 68 4.77 3.09 -1.49
N SER A 69 5.44 1.93 -1.54
CA SER A 69 4.76 0.63 -1.64
C SER A 69 3.82 0.26 -0.49
N VAL A 70 3.97 0.91 0.66
CA VAL A 70 3.15 0.70 1.87
C VAL A 70 2.29 1.92 2.20
N TRP A 71 2.37 2.99 1.40
CA TRP A 71 1.73 4.27 1.68
C TRP A 71 0.20 4.12 1.71
N ALA A 72 -0.39 3.44 0.72
CA ALA A 72 -1.83 3.19 0.64
C ALA A 72 -2.40 2.52 1.91
N ASP A 73 -1.66 1.57 2.49
CA ASP A 73 -2.02 0.90 3.75
C ASP A 73 -1.82 1.80 4.98
N CYS A 74 -0.82 2.68 4.95
CA CYS A 74 -0.58 3.65 6.02
C CYS A 74 -1.66 4.74 6.08
N ILE A 75 -2.18 5.19 4.93
CA ILE A 75 -3.12 6.32 4.86
C ILE A 75 -4.57 5.95 5.16
N LYS A 76 -4.99 4.73 4.84
CA LYS A 76 -6.40 4.30 5.00
C LYS A 76 -6.92 4.41 6.45
N PRO A 77 -6.15 4.21 7.54
CA PRO A 77 -6.64 4.44 8.91
C PRO A 77 -6.61 5.91 9.36
N LEU A 78 -5.94 6.82 8.61
CA LEU A 78 -5.75 8.20 9.07
C LEU A 78 -7.08 8.94 9.23
N LYS A 79 -7.16 9.68 10.35
CA LYS A 79 -8.29 10.54 10.67
C LYS A 79 -7.87 12.00 10.55
N LEU A 80 -8.77 12.82 10.01
CA LEU A 80 -8.64 14.26 10.06
C LEU A 80 -8.97 14.77 11.49
N ASN A 81 -8.65 16.03 11.77
CA ASN A 81 -8.88 16.65 13.08
C ASN A 81 -10.36 16.64 13.51
N ASP A 82 -11.28 16.60 12.54
CA ASP A 82 -12.73 16.51 12.77
C ASP A 82 -13.23 15.06 12.93
N GLY A 83 -12.34 14.07 12.92
CA GLY A 83 -12.66 12.64 13.04
C GLY A 83 -13.07 11.97 11.73
N SER A 84 -13.20 12.71 10.62
CA SER A 84 -13.53 12.15 9.31
C SER A 84 -12.35 11.38 8.70
N THR A 85 -12.64 10.49 7.74
CA THR A 85 -11.61 9.67 7.06
C THR A 85 -11.39 10.21 5.66
N ARG A 86 -10.17 10.72 5.38
CA ARG A 86 -9.82 11.25 4.06
C ARG A 86 -9.59 10.15 3.02
N PHE A 87 -9.05 9.01 3.44
CA PHE A 87 -8.57 7.94 2.57
C PHE A 87 -9.33 6.62 2.75
N GLY A 88 -10.58 6.67 3.22
CA GLY A 88 -11.37 5.48 3.52
C GLY A 88 -11.64 4.60 2.28
N PHE A 89 -11.66 5.21 1.09
CA PHE A 89 -11.80 4.50 -0.18
C PHE A 89 -10.68 3.48 -0.42
N ALA A 90 -9.47 3.73 0.12
CA ALA A 90 -8.33 2.86 -0.11
C ALA A 90 -8.58 1.46 0.45
N TYR A 91 -9.44 1.27 1.46
CA TYR A 91 -9.78 -0.07 1.95
C TYR A 91 -10.29 -0.99 0.84
N SER A 92 -11.25 -0.56 0.02
CA SER A 92 -11.81 -1.38 -1.06
C SER A 92 -10.83 -1.62 -2.20
N TRP A 93 -9.88 -0.71 -2.42
CA TRP A 93 -8.94 -0.78 -3.54
C TRP A 93 -7.86 -1.86 -3.37
N HIS A 94 -7.73 -2.47 -2.18
CA HIS A 94 -6.70 -3.50 -1.93
C HIS A 94 -7.16 -4.91 -2.30
N TYR A 95 -8.42 -5.14 -2.65
CA TYR A 95 -8.93 -6.49 -2.91
C TYR A 95 -10.11 -6.51 -3.87
N GLN A 96 -10.47 -7.73 -4.27
CA GLN A 96 -11.71 -8.08 -4.96
C GLN A 96 -12.24 -9.38 -4.39
N ASN A 97 -13.48 -9.36 -3.89
CA ASN A 97 -14.13 -10.55 -3.38
C ASN A 97 -14.77 -11.31 -4.54
N VAL A 98 -14.22 -12.47 -4.89
CA VAL A 98 -14.72 -13.33 -5.96
C VAL A 98 -15.46 -14.54 -5.39
N ASP A 99 -16.48 -15.01 -6.11
CA ASP A 99 -17.23 -16.21 -5.73
C ASP A 99 -16.43 -17.47 -6.10
N ILE A 100 -16.05 -18.25 -5.10
CA ILE A 100 -15.31 -19.50 -5.28
C ILE A 100 -16.17 -20.66 -5.81
N CYS A 101 -17.50 -20.50 -5.77
CA CYS A 101 -18.47 -21.49 -6.23
C CYS A 101 -18.92 -21.24 -7.69
N ALA A 102 -18.42 -20.18 -8.33
CA ALA A 102 -18.74 -19.81 -9.71
C ALA A 102 -17.47 -19.81 -10.59
N PRO A 103 -17.60 -19.82 -11.93
CA PRO A 103 -16.47 -19.52 -12.80
C PRO A 103 -15.84 -18.18 -12.44
N PHE A 104 -14.50 -18.09 -12.52
CA PHE A 104 -13.76 -16.88 -12.17
C PHE A 104 -14.19 -15.69 -13.05
N ASP A 105 -14.67 -14.63 -12.41
CA ASP A 105 -15.03 -13.36 -13.02
C ASP A 105 -14.73 -12.21 -12.05
N LEU A 106 -14.01 -11.19 -12.54
CA LEU A 106 -13.66 -10.00 -11.78
C LEU A 106 -14.72 -8.89 -11.88
N THR A 107 -15.61 -8.96 -12.87
CA THR A 107 -16.57 -7.90 -13.18
C THR A 107 -17.58 -7.69 -12.06
N PRO A 108 -18.26 -8.74 -11.52
CA PRO A 108 -19.20 -8.58 -10.42
C PRO A 108 -18.52 -8.11 -9.13
N ALA A 109 -17.24 -8.45 -8.97
CA ALA A 109 -16.41 -8.09 -7.82
C ALA A 109 -15.89 -6.64 -7.88
N CYS A 110 -16.19 -5.88 -8.94
CA CYS A 110 -15.72 -4.51 -9.14
C CYS A 110 -16.87 -3.52 -9.39
N LYS A 111 -17.73 -3.32 -8.39
CA LYS A 111 -18.86 -2.39 -8.50
C LYS A 111 -18.38 -0.94 -8.49
N GLU A 112 -18.87 -0.12 -9.42
CA GLU A 112 -18.52 1.31 -9.58
C GLU A 112 -17.01 1.62 -9.69
N GLY A 113 -16.18 0.63 -10.05
CA GLY A 113 -14.72 0.79 -10.10
C GLY A 113 -14.03 0.79 -8.73
N ASP A 114 -14.73 0.48 -7.63
CA ASP A 114 -14.16 0.49 -6.27
C ASP A 114 -13.40 -0.81 -5.96
N CYS A 115 -12.37 -1.13 -6.75
CA CYS A 115 -11.68 -2.41 -6.67
C CYS A 115 -10.23 -2.36 -7.23
N VAL A 116 -9.38 -3.30 -6.80
CA VAL A 116 -7.95 -3.32 -7.19
C VAL A 116 -7.71 -3.32 -8.71
N SER A 117 -8.41 -4.17 -9.48
CA SER A 117 -8.15 -4.30 -10.92
C SER A 117 -8.47 -3.04 -11.70
N TYR A 118 -9.52 -2.30 -11.31
CA TYR A 118 -9.89 -1.05 -11.96
C TYR A 118 -8.93 0.09 -11.60
N GLN A 119 -8.50 0.16 -10.34
CA GLN A 119 -7.65 1.24 -9.87
C GLN A 119 -6.24 1.16 -10.46
N ILE A 120 -5.69 -0.05 -10.66
CA ILE A 120 -4.42 -0.22 -11.37
C ILE A 120 -4.47 0.44 -12.77
N ASP A 121 -5.54 0.20 -13.54
CA ASP A 121 -5.67 0.79 -14.88
C ASP A 121 -5.84 2.32 -14.83
N ARG A 122 -6.56 2.82 -13.82
CA ARG A 122 -6.70 4.27 -13.58
C ARG A 122 -5.35 4.91 -13.25
N ASP A 123 -4.62 4.34 -12.30
CA ASP A 123 -3.33 4.86 -11.82
C ASP A 123 -2.31 4.90 -12.97
N VAL A 124 -2.24 3.83 -13.77
CA VAL A 124 -1.38 3.78 -14.96
C VAL A 124 -1.76 4.87 -15.97
N LYS A 125 -3.06 5.09 -16.20
CA LYS A 125 -3.54 6.14 -17.12
C LYS A 125 -3.12 7.53 -16.62
N MET A 126 -3.34 7.83 -15.35
CA MET A 126 -3.02 9.12 -14.74
C MET A 126 -1.51 9.37 -14.65
N LEU A 127 -0.70 8.33 -14.40
CA LEU A 127 0.76 8.44 -14.47
C LEU A 127 1.28 8.72 -15.88
N ARG A 128 0.62 8.20 -16.92
CA ARG A 128 0.98 8.44 -18.32
C ARG A 128 0.59 9.84 -18.78
N ASP A 129 -0.52 10.37 -18.29
CA ASP A 129 -1.02 11.70 -18.65
C ASP A 129 -0.20 12.82 -18.00
N LYS A 130 0.52 13.58 -18.82
CA LYS A 130 1.37 14.68 -18.35
C LYS A 130 0.58 15.90 -17.86
N SER A 131 -0.70 15.98 -18.16
CA SER A 131 -1.59 17.04 -17.69
C SER A 131 -2.12 16.79 -16.28
N THR A 132 -2.04 15.55 -15.77
CA THR A 132 -2.39 15.22 -14.40
C THR A 132 -1.54 16.04 -13.43
N LEU A 133 -2.19 16.62 -12.42
CA LEU A 133 -1.53 17.47 -11.44
C LEU A 133 -0.38 16.72 -10.74
N PRO A 134 0.74 17.39 -10.42
CA PRO A 134 1.88 16.74 -9.80
C PRO A 134 1.51 15.97 -8.54
N ARG A 135 0.66 16.54 -7.67
CA ARG A 135 0.14 15.88 -6.46
C ARG A 135 -0.49 14.54 -6.79
N ASP A 136 -1.44 14.53 -7.73
CA ASP A 136 -2.18 13.32 -8.06
C ASP A 136 -1.23 12.30 -8.66
N ARG A 137 -0.30 12.69 -9.53
CA ARG A 137 0.74 11.77 -10.03
C ARG A 137 1.63 11.15 -8.95
N VAL A 138 1.80 11.78 -7.79
CA VAL A 138 2.47 11.14 -6.64
C VAL A 138 1.54 10.15 -5.96
N VAL A 139 0.25 10.50 -5.78
CA VAL A 139 -0.78 9.59 -5.26
C VAL A 139 -0.90 8.35 -6.13
N GLU A 140 -0.98 8.48 -7.45
CA GLU A 140 -1.13 7.33 -8.36
C GLU A 140 0.14 6.44 -8.43
N LEU A 141 1.28 6.91 -7.93
CA LEU A 141 2.52 6.11 -7.85
C LEU A 141 2.67 5.38 -6.51
N ALA A 142 2.05 5.88 -5.45
CA ALA A 142 2.23 5.45 -4.05
C ALA A 142 0.99 4.71 -3.54
#